data_AF-A0A960BJ60-F1
#
_entry.id   AF-A0A960BJ60-F1
#
_cell.length_a   1.000
_cell.length_b   1.000
_cell.length_c   1.000
_cell.angle_alpha   90.00
_cell.angle_beta   90.00
_cell.angle_gamma   90.00
#
_symmetry.space_group_name_H-M   'P 1'
#
loop_
_entity.id
_entity.type
_entity.pdbx_description
1 polymer ?
#
loop_
_entity_poly.entity_id
_entity_poly.type
_entity_poly.pdbx_seq_one_letter_code
_entity_poly.pdbx_strand_id
1 'polypeptide(L)'
;SIESIDGLTRDAVRDFFGEWYTPANLVVAAAGDIDHDLLVDEVDRRFGDRSPGPVPTRTEPDDRLGESSVEVRPIEVVHLAMGWRALAVDDDGRYALALLNHVFGSGPSSRLFQEVREERGLT
;
A
#
# COMPACT_ATOMS: atom_id res chain seq x y z
N SER A 1 -7.81 -14.89 3.27
CA SER A 1 -7.80 -16.35 3.58
C SER A 1 -8.08 -17.16 2.33
N ILE A 2 -7.67 -18.42 2.28
CA ILE A 2 -7.99 -19.34 1.15
C ILE A 2 -9.50 -19.37 0.92
N GLU A 3 -10.29 -19.48 1.98
CA GLU A 3 -11.77 -19.45 1.93
C GLU A 3 -12.33 -18.18 1.26
N SER A 4 -11.66 -17.03 1.46
CA SER A 4 -12.08 -15.77 0.83
C SER A 4 -11.79 -15.75 -0.67
N ILE A 5 -10.77 -16.49 -1.12
CA ILE A 5 -10.43 -16.60 -2.55
C ILE A 5 -11.38 -17.59 -3.22
N ASP A 6 -11.60 -18.75 -2.61
CA ASP A 6 -12.48 -19.79 -3.14
C ASP A 6 -13.94 -19.34 -3.20
N GLY A 7 -14.35 -18.42 -2.32
CA GLY A 7 -15.69 -17.83 -2.29
C GLY A 7 -15.94 -16.68 -3.27
N LEU A 8 -14.94 -16.25 -4.06
CA LEU A 8 -15.11 -15.13 -4.99
C LEU A 8 -16.04 -15.49 -6.16
N THR A 9 -17.07 -14.69 -6.36
CA THR A 9 -18.02 -14.85 -7.47
C THR A 9 -17.83 -13.79 -8.54
N ARG A 10 -18.27 -14.10 -9.76
CA ARG A 10 -18.30 -13.13 -10.87
C ARG A 10 -19.11 -11.88 -10.52
N ASP A 11 -20.21 -12.04 -9.82
CA ASP A 11 -21.09 -10.93 -9.46
C ASP A 11 -20.44 -10.05 -8.40
N ALA A 12 -19.77 -10.63 -7.39
CA ALA A 12 -18.99 -9.86 -6.42
C ALA A 12 -17.91 -8.99 -7.07
N VAL A 13 -17.22 -9.52 -8.10
CA VAL A 13 -16.23 -8.74 -8.87
C VAL A 13 -16.88 -7.63 -9.69
N ARG A 14 -18.05 -7.90 -10.30
CA ARG A 14 -18.79 -6.89 -11.07
C ARG A 14 -19.32 -5.78 -10.18
N ASP A 15 -19.84 -6.12 -9.02
CA ASP A 15 -20.36 -5.17 -8.03
C ASP A 15 -19.22 -4.29 -7.51
N PHE A 16 -18.09 -4.90 -7.12
CA PHE A 16 -16.89 -4.16 -6.73
C PHE A 16 -16.41 -3.20 -7.82
N PHE A 17 -16.40 -3.64 -9.08
CA PHE A 17 -16.02 -2.78 -10.19
C PHE A 17 -17.00 -1.62 -10.37
N GLY A 18 -18.31 -1.88 -10.31
CA GLY A 18 -19.34 -0.86 -10.43
C GLY A 18 -19.30 0.19 -9.32
N GLU A 19 -18.90 -0.21 -8.11
CA GLU A 19 -18.79 0.68 -6.95
C GLU A 19 -17.50 1.50 -6.93
N TRP A 20 -16.35 0.87 -7.23
CA TRP A 20 -15.04 1.50 -7.01
C TRP A 20 -14.42 2.13 -8.26
N TYR A 21 -14.80 1.71 -9.47
CA TYR A 21 -14.24 2.21 -10.73
C TYR A 21 -15.15 3.26 -11.38
N THR A 22 -15.49 4.30 -10.62
CA THR A 22 -16.33 5.40 -11.06
C THR A 22 -15.48 6.61 -11.48
N PRO A 23 -15.96 7.50 -12.39
CA PRO A 23 -15.21 8.70 -12.75
C PRO A 23 -14.91 9.61 -11.55
N ALA A 24 -15.77 9.66 -10.53
CA ALA A 24 -15.53 10.43 -9.30
C ALA A 24 -14.36 9.89 -8.45
N ASN A 25 -13.96 8.63 -8.65
CA ASN A 25 -12.87 7.96 -7.93
C ASN A 25 -11.65 7.68 -8.83
N LEU A 26 -11.59 8.29 -10.02
CA LEU A 26 -10.52 8.09 -11.01
C LEU A 26 -9.54 9.28 -11.00
N VAL A 27 -8.25 8.97 -10.98
CA VAL A 27 -7.18 9.97 -11.21
C VAL A 27 -6.41 9.58 -12.47
N VAL A 28 -6.29 10.51 -13.42
CA VAL A 28 -5.45 10.36 -14.62
C VAL A 28 -4.17 11.14 -14.40
N ALA A 29 -3.03 10.46 -14.46
CA ALA A 29 -1.70 11.06 -14.35
C ALA A 29 -0.87 10.73 -15.58
N ALA A 30 -0.15 11.72 -16.10
CA ALA A 30 0.76 11.58 -17.23
C ALA A 30 2.05 12.38 -16.97
N ALA A 31 3.19 11.87 -17.43
CA ALA A 31 4.49 12.50 -17.27
C ALA A 31 5.34 12.29 -18.52
N GLY A 32 6.02 13.35 -18.98
CA GLY A 32 6.83 13.34 -20.19
C GLY A 32 6.69 14.65 -20.99
N ASP A 33 7.07 14.60 -22.26
CA ASP A 33 6.81 15.67 -23.24
C ASP A 33 5.35 15.57 -23.71
N ILE A 34 4.45 16.20 -22.95
CA ILE A 34 3.01 16.08 -23.11
C ILE A 34 2.39 17.47 -23.05
N ASP A 35 1.52 17.75 -24.02
CA ASP A 35 0.63 18.91 -23.97
C ASP A 35 -0.54 18.63 -23.01
N HIS A 36 -0.67 19.45 -21.98
CA HIS A 36 -1.69 19.27 -20.93
C HIS A 36 -3.11 19.41 -21.47
N ASP A 37 -3.34 20.38 -22.36
CA ASP A 37 -4.68 20.68 -22.85
C ASP A 37 -5.17 19.54 -23.77
N LEU A 38 -4.27 19.02 -24.61
CA LEU A 38 -4.57 17.83 -25.43
C LEU A 38 -4.89 16.60 -24.56
N LEU A 39 -4.22 16.43 -23.42
CA LEU A 39 -4.52 15.34 -22.49
C LEU A 39 -5.90 15.51 -21.84
N VAL A 40 -6.21 16.72 -21.37
CA VAL A 40 -7.51 17.02 -20.75
C VAL A 40 -8.64 16.80 -21.74
N ASP A 41 -8.52 17.30 -22.98
CA ASP A 41 -9.51 17.11 -24.04
C ASP A 41 -9.74 15.62 -24.35
N GLU A 42 -8.67 14.83 -24.40
CA GLU A 42 -8.74 13.41 -24.74
C GLU A 42 -9.33 12.55 -23.60
N VAL A 43 -9.14 12.99 -22.35
CA VAL A 43 -9.79 12.44 -21.16
C VAL A 43 -11.27 12.81 -21.14
N ASP A 44 -11.61 14.08 -21.34
CA ASP A 44 -13.00 14.54 -21.38
C ASP A 44 -13.79 13.82 -22.48
N ARG A 45 -13.21 13.66 -23.67
CA ARG A 45 -13.83 12.90 -24.77
C ARG A 45 -14.14 11.44 -24.43
N ARG A 46 -13.42 10.81 -23.49
CA ARG A 46 -13.64 9.40 -23.10
C ARG A 46 -14.52 9.24 -21.87
N PHE A 47 -14.49 10.20 -20.97
CA PHE A 47 -15.06 10.08 -19.63
C PHE A 47 -16.11 11.15 -19.31
N GLY A 48 -16.16 12.27 -20.04
CA GLY A 48 -17.03 13.42 -19.77
C GLY A 48 -18.53 13.11 -19.82
N ASP A 49 -18.94 12.18 -20.69
CA ASP A 49 -20.35 11.75 -20.78
C ASP A 49 -20.74 10.72 -19.69
N ARG A 50 -19.81 10.27 -18.85
CA ARG A 50 -20.10 9.28 -17.80
C ARG A 50 -20.57 9.98 -16.54
N SER A 51 -21.65 9.48 -15.95
CA SER A 51 -22.06 9.91 -14.61
C SER A 51 -20.92 9.67 -13.61
N PRO A 52 -20.53 10.68 -12.81
CA PRO A 52 -19.41 10.54 -11.88
C PRO A 52 -19.60 9.42 -10.86
N GLY A 53 -20.85 9.10 -10.49
CA GLY A 53 -21.15 8.21 -9.38
C GLY A 53 -20.75 8.79 -8.01
N PRO A 54 -21.09 8.12 -6.91
CA PRO A 54 -20.59 8.50 -5.58
C PRO A 54 -19.10 8.17 -5.46
N VAL A 55 -18.39 8.92 -4.60
CA VAL A 55 -17.07 8.52 -4.11
C VAL A 55 -17.28 7.46 -3.03
N PRO A 56 -16.72 6.25 -3.16
CA PRO A 56 -16.88 5.21 -2.17
C PRO A 56 -16.20 5.60 -0.85
N THR A 57 -16.87 5.35 0.27
CA THR A 57 -16.34 5.64 1.60
C THR A 57 -15.33 4.58 2.01
N ARG A 58 -14.14 5.02 2.43
CA ARG A 58 -13.13 4.13 3.02
C ARG A 58 -13.19 4.20 4.54
N THR A 59 -13.38 3.04 5.18
CA THR A 59 -13.31 2.91 6.64
C THR A 59 -11.87 2.63 7.05
N GLU A 60 -11.38 3.37 8.05
CA GLU A 60 -10.08 3.10 8.65
C GLU A 60 -10.14 1.74 9.41
N PRO A 61 -9.10 0.90 9.30
CA PRO A 61 -9.01 -0.30 10.12
C PRO A 61 -8.98 0.05 11.61
N ASP A 62 -9.44 -0.88 12.45
CA ASP A 62 -9.51 -0.64 13.89
C ASP A 62 -8.13 -0.56 14.56
N ASP A 63 -8.16 -0.09 15.81
CA ASP A 63 -6.98 0.03 16.65
C ASP A 63 -6.52 -1.29 17.28
N ARG A 64 -6.80 -2.47 16.70
CA ARG A 64 -6.26 -3.75 17.18
C ARG A 64 -4.90 -4.07 16.55
N LEU A 65 -3.92 -4.41 17.40
CA LEU A 65 -2.66 -5.00 16.95
C LEU A 65 -2.84 -6.52 16.88
N GLY A 66 -2.22 -7.15 15.88
CA GLY A 66 -2.15 -8.60 15.81
C GLY A 66 -1.35 -9.17 17.00
N GLU A 67 -1.68 -10.39 17.39
CA GLU A 67 -0.89 -11.15 18.35
C GLU A 67 0.40 -11.68 17.68
N SER A 68 1.44 -11.94 18.48
CA SER A 68 2.61 -12.63 17.96
C SER A 68 2.23 -14.04 17.52
N SER A 69 2.55 -14.39 16.27
CA SER A 69 2.40 -15.76 15.76
C SER A 69 3.75 -16.37 15.42
N VAL A 70 3.83 -17.70 15.55
CA VAL A 70 4.99 -18.49 15.15
C VAL A 70 4.49 -19.59 14.23
N GLU A 71 5.02 -19.60 13.01
CA GLU A 71 4.64 -20.56 11.97
C GLU A 71 5.84 -21.43 11.62
N VAL A 72 5.74 -22.73 11.89
CA VAL A 72 6.80 -23.69 11.55
C VAL A 72 6.58 -24.18 10.13
N ARG A 73 7.56 -23.91 9.26
CA ARG A 73 7.56 -24.31 7.84
C ARG A 73 8.88 -25.01 7.52
N PRO A 74 8.91 -25.90 6.51
CA PRO A 74 10.14 -26.56 6.07
C PRO A 74 11.03 -25.57 5.30
N ILE A 75 11.67 -24.66 6.03
CA ILE A 75 12.56 -23.61 5.52
C ILE A 75 13.94 -23.73 6.16
N GLU A 76 14.98 -23.31 5.44
CA GLU A 76 16.37 -23.44 5.90
C GLU A 76 16.80 -22.34 6.88
N VAL A 77 16.10 -21.19 6.87
CA VAL A 77 16.44 -20.01 7.67
C VAL A 77 15.21 -19.50 8.42
N VAL A 78 15.40 -19.15 9.69
CA VAL A 78 14.36 -18.53 10.52
C VAL A 78 14.14 -17.09 10.07
N HIS A 79 12.86 -16.71 9.88
CA HIS A 79 12.48 -15.35 9.55
C HIS A 79 11.77 -14.72 10.76
N LEU A 80 12.25 -13.57 11.21
CA LEU A 80 11.63 -12.76 12.25
C LEU A 80 11.08 -11.48 11.63
N ALA A 81 9.78 -11.23 11.81
CA ALA A 81 9.12 -9.99 11.43
C ALA A 81 8.57 -9.31 12.69
N MET A 82 8.90 -8.03 12.85
CA MET A 82 8.38 -7.18 13.93
C MET A 82 7.82 -5.91 13.31
N GLY A 83 6.68 -5.46 13.81
CA GLY A 83 5.98 -4.28 13.31
C GLY A 83 5.23 -3.57 14.42
N TRP A 84 5.00 -2.28 14.23
CA TRP A 84 4.28 -1.41 15.15
C TRP A 84 3.29 -0.55 14.36
N ARG A 85 2.31 0.02 15.05
CA ARG A 85 1.51 1.12 14.49
C ARG A 85 2.44 2.27 14.14
N ALA A 86 2.28 2.77 12.92
CA ALA A 86 3.01 3.91 12.41
C ALA A 86 2.08 5.12 12.28
N LEU A 87 2.69 6.26 11.99
CA LEU A 87 1.98 7.50 11.71
C LEU A 87 1.19 7.38 10.39
N ALA A 88 0.08 8.11 10.30
CA ALA A 88 -0.69 8.23 9.08
C ALA A 88 0.14 8.89 7.96
N VAL A 89 -0.29 8.71 6.71
CA VAL A 89 0.46 9.22 5.55
C VAL A 89 0.51 10.75 5.48
N ASP A 90 -0.45 11.42 6.11
CA ASP A 90 -0.62 12.87 6.19
C ASP A 90 -0.16 13.46 7.53
N ASP A 91 0.38 12.65 8.44
CA ASP A 91 0.92 13.10 9.72
C ASP A 91 2.21 13.93 9.51
N ASP A 92 2.33 15.06 10.22
CA ASP A 92 3.50 15.95 10.16
C ASP A 92 4.82 15.24 10.54
N GLY A 93 4.75 14.25 11.43
CA GLY A 93 5.87 13.45 11.90
C GLY A 93 6.34 12.38 10.91
N ARG A 94 5.64 12.16 9.78
CA ARG A 94 5.97 11.11 8.80
C ARG A 94 7.41 11.16 8.31
N TYR A 95 7.96 12.36 8.15
CA TYR A 95 9.34 12.54 7.68
C TYR A 95 10.36 12.22 8.78
N ALA A 96 10.06 12.55 10.04
CA ALA A 96 10.89 12.14 11.16
C ALA A 96 10.91 10.61 11.30
N LEU A 97 9.75 9.96 11.13
CA LEU A 97 9.65 8.50 11.12
C LEU A 97 10.40 7.88 9.93
N ALA A 98 10.33 8.48 8.74
CA ALA A 98 11.08 8.02 7.57
C ALA A 98 12.60 8.09 7.80
N LEU A 99 13.09 9.18 8.39
CA LEU A 99 14.50 9.33 8.75
C LEU A 99 14.94 8.33 9.82
N LEU A 100 14.10 8.08 10.83
CA LEU A 100 14.35 7.03 11.83
C LEU A 100 14.52 5.67 11.14
N ASN A 101 13.58 5.30 10.26
CA ASN A 101 13.65 4.05 9.51
C ASN A 101 14.91 3.99 8.63
N HIS A 102 15.31 5.11 8.02
CA HIS A 102 16.51 5.19 7.21
C HIS A 102 17.78 4.86 8.02
N VAL A 103 17.92 5.52 9.18
CA VAL A 103 19.04 5.30 10.11
C VAL A 103 19.04 3.87 10.67
N PHE A 104 17.87 3.30 10.90
CA PHE A 104 17.74 2.00 11.56
C PHE A 104 18.03 0.83 10.63
N GLY A 105 17.54 0.83 9.38
CA GLY A 105 17.59 -0.37 8.52
C GLY A 105 17.70 -0.16 7.00
N SER A 106 17.82 1.05 6.47
CA SER A 106 17.66 1.30 5.03
C SER A 106 18.91 1.04 4.16
N GLY A 107 19.96 0.43 4.70
CA GLY A 107 21.13 0.09 3.90
C GLY A 107 22.33 -0.40 4.71
N PRO A 108 23.48 -0.63 4.05
CA PRO A 108 24.67 -1.20 4.69
C PRO A 108 25.21 -0.38 5.85
N SER A 109 25.05 0.95 5.83
CA SER A 109 25.50 1.84 6.91
C SER A 109 24.47 2.03 8.03
N SER A 110 23.34 1.32 7.98
CA SER A 110 22.28 1.43 8.99
C SER A 110 22.62 0.64 10.25
N ARG A 111 22.00 1.01 11.37
CA ARG A 111 22.32 0.42 12.68
C ARG A 111 22.06 -1.08 12.74
N LEU A 112 20.94 -1.56 12.23
CA LEU A 112 20.62 -2.99 12.24
C LEU A 112 21.58 -3.78 11.36
N PHE A 113 21.97 -3.24 10.20
CA PHE A 113 22.92 -3.92 9.33
C PHE A 113 24.29 -4.05 10.02
N GLN A 114 24.80 -2.98 10.62
CA GLN A 114 26.08 -3.02 11.33
C GLN A 114 26.03 -3.96 12.53
N GLU A 115 25.06 -3.79 13.43
CA GLU A 115 25.02 -4.53 14.69
C GLU A 115 24.61 -6.00 14.53
N VAL A 116 23.58 -6.29 13.72
CA VAL A 116 23.01 -7.65 13.66
C VAL A 116 23.77 -8.52 12.66
N ARG A 117 24.11 -7.95 11.49
CA ARG A 117 24.76 -8.68 10.41
C ARG A 117 26.28 -8.61 10.49
N GLU A 118 26.88 -7.42 10.52
CA GLU A 118 28.34 -7.29 10.42
C GLU A 118 29.04 -7.65 11.73
N GLU A 119 28.61 -7.10 12.87
CA GLU A 119 29.28 -7.31 14.15
C GLU A 119 28.92 -8.65 14.80
N ARG A 120 27.65 -9.06 14.72
CA ARG A 120 27.14 -10.26 15.42
C ARG A 120 26.92 -11.47 14.52
N GLY A 121 26.89 -11.31 13.20
CA GLY A 121 26.73 -12.41 12.25
C GLY A 121 25.44 -13.22 12.42
N LEU A 122 24.35 -12.57 12.86
CA LEU A 122 23.08 -13.25 13.18
C LEU A 122 22.12 -13.38 11.98
N THR A 123 22.45 -12.73 10.86
CA THR A 123 21.66 -12.68 9.62
C THR A 123 22.57 -12.66 8.40
#